data_AF-A0AAE3LYT4-F1
#
_entry.id   AF-A0AAE3LYT4-F1
#
_cell.length_a   1.000
_cell.length_b   1.000
_cell.length_c   1.000
_cell.angle_alpha   90.00
_cell.angle_beta   90.00
_cell.angle_gamma   90.00
#
_symmetry.space_group_name_H-M   'P 1'
#
loop_
_entity.id
_entity.type
_entity.pdbx_description
1 polymer ?
#
loop_
_entity_poly.entity_id
_entity_poly.type
_entity_poly.pdbx_seq_one_letter_code
_entity_poly.pdbx_strand_id
1 'polypeptide(L)'
;MRFAFALFALLAALPACTEFPELDGTVSQAQADAPFPDLVPLAPLLAQANASSSAAEIANTNIDARLANLRARAARLRGPVIPAAIRARMLRGVR
;
A
#
# COMPACT_ATOMS: atom_id res chain seq x y z
N MET A 1 -16.54 -11.66 -26.74
CA MET A 1 -16.30 -11.42 -25.28
C MET A 1 -15.42 -10.20 -25.00
N ARG A 2 -14.23 -10.07 -25.60
CA ARG A 2 -13.32 -8.92 -25.34
C ARG A 2 -13.90 -7.55 -25.73
N PHE A 3 -14.60 -7.47 -26.86
CA PHE A 3 -15.29 -6.25 -27.30
C PHE A 3 -16.44 -5.83 -26.38
N ALA A 4 -17.23 -6.79 -25.88
CA ALA A 4 -18.31 -6.51 -24.93
C ALA A 4 -17.75 -5.96 -23.61
N PHE A 5 -16.60 -6.47 -23.16
CA PHE A 5 -15.94 -5.99 -21.95
C PHE A 5 -15.36 -4.57 -22.13
N ALA A 6 -14.75 -4.28 -23.29
CA ALA A 6 -14.26 -2.95 -23.61
C ALA A 6 -15.39 -1.92 -23.73
N LEU A 7 -16.52 -2.31 -24.36
CA LEU A 7 -17.71 -1.48 -24.47
C LEU A 7 -18.31 -1.21 -23.08
N PHE A 8 -18.42 -2.23 -22.23
CA PHE A 8 -18.92 -2.07 -20.86
C PHE A 8 -18.04 -1.14 -20.02
N ALA A 9 -16.72 -1.28 -20.10
CA ALA A 9 -15.78 -0.41 -19.40
C ALA A 9 -15.86 1.04 -19.89
N LEU A 10 -16.04 1.24 -21.21
CA LEU A 10 -16.24 2.57 -21.78
C LEU A 10 -17.54 3.21 -21.25
N LEU A 11 -18.66 2.47 -21.25
CA LEU A 11 -19.95 2.98 -20.75
C LEU A 11 -19.91 3.33 -19.25
N ALA A 12 -19.19 2.54 -18.45
CA ALA A 12 -19.06 2.77 -17.01
C ALA A 12 -18.23 4.01 -16.65
N ALA A 13 -17.42 4.53 -17.56
CA ALA A 13 -16.60 5.72 -17.33
C ALA A 13 -17.31 7.05 -17.64
N LEU A 14 -18.43 7.04 -18.37
CA LEU A 14 -19.22 8.26 -18.66
C LEU A 14 -19.72 9.00 -17.40
N PRO A 15 -20.23 8.33 -16.34
CA PRO A 15 -20.70 9.05 -15.16
C PRO A 15 -19.58 9.65 -14.30
N ALA A 16 -18.30 9.34 -14.56
CA ALA A 16 -17.18 9.96 -13.83
C ALA A 16 -16.92 11.41 -14.27
N CYS A 17 -17.54 11.88 -15.36
CA CYS A 17 -17.47 13.26 -15.84
C CYS A 17 -18.72 14.07 -15.49
N THR A 18 -19.59 13.60 -14.59
CA THR A 18 -20.73 14.39 -14.13
C THR A 18 -20.27 15.51 -13.20
N GLU A 19 -21.02 16.61 -13.24
CA GLU A 19 -20.82 17.77 -12.38
C GLU A 19 -20.79 17.36 -10.90
N PHE A 20 -19.87 17.95 -10.15
CA PHE A 20 -19.76 17.73 -8.71
C PHE A 20 -21.11 18.05 -8.06
N PRO A 21 -21.68 17.17 -7.23
CA PRO A 21 -22.97 17.43 -6.61
C PRO A 21 -22.90 18.74 -5.82
N GLU A 22 -23.97 19.54 -5.88
CA GLU A 22 -24.14 20.81 -5.18
C GLU A 22 -24.05 20.58 -3.65
N LEU A 23 -22.83 20.54 -3.13
CA LEU A 23 -22.54 20.60 -1.70
C LEU A 23 -22.62 22.05 -1.19
N ASP A 24 -22.54 23.01 -2.10
CA ASP A 24 -22.77 24.45 -1.91
C ASP A 24 -24.23 24.69 -1.53
N GLY A 25 -24.53 24.56 -0.24
CA GLY A 25 -25.89 24.73 0.30
C GLY A 25 -26.23 23.76 1.43
N THR A 26 -25.43 22.72 1.63
CA THR A 26 -25.59 21.78 2.75
C THR A 26 -25.30 22.42 4.11
N VAL A 27 -24.59 23.56 4.12
CA VAL A 27 -24.30 24.36 5.31
C VAL A 27 -25.30 25.51 5.36
N SER A 28 -26.21 25.48 6.32
CA SER A 28 -27.11 26.60 6.59
C SER A 28 -26.31 27.83 7.02
N GLN A 29 -26.86 29.03 6.80
CA GLN A 29 -26.22 30.29 7.25
C GLN A 29 -25.88 30.26 8.75
N ALA A 30 -26.77 29.68 9.57
CA ALA A 30 -26.54 29.49 11.00
C ALA A 30 -25.35 28.57 11.34
N GLN A 31 -25.02 27.61 10.47
CA GLN A 31 -23.85 26.74 10.63
C GLN A 31 -22.57 27.41 10.10
N ALA A 32 -22.68 28.23 9.06
CA ALA A 32 -21.55 29.01 8.54
C ALA A 32 -21.08 30.08 9.54
N ASP A 33 -22.04 30.69 10.25
CA ASP A 33 -21.77 31.68 11.30
C ASP A 33 -21.48 31.05 12.67
N ALA A 34 -21.51 29.71 12.78
CA ALA A 34 -21.27 29.03 14.04
C ALA A 34 -19.81 29.21 14.48
N PRO A 35 -19.54 29.31 15.79
CA PRO A 35 -18.18 29.31 16.30
C PRO A 35 -17.42 28.06 15.83
N PHE A 36 -16.15 28.24 15.46
CA PHE A 36 -15.28 27.11 15.21
C PHE A 36 -15.17 26.23 16.46
N PRO A 37 -15.11 24.90 16.32
CA PRO A 37 -14.95 24.01 17.45
C PRO A 37 -13.57 24.18 18.08
N ASP A 38 -13.52 23.95 19.40
CA ASP A 38 -12.25 23.94 20.12
C ASP A 38 -11.37 22.78 19.66
N LEU A 39 -10.11 23.08 19.37
CA LEU A 39 -9.12 22.08 19.00
C LEU A 39 -8.73 21.27 20.23
N VAL A 40 -9.08 19.99 20.24
CA VAL A 40 -8.64 19.06 21.29
C VAL A 40 -7.15 18.73 21.09
N PRO A 41 -6.33 18.76 22.15
CA PRO A 41 -4.93 18.39 22.05
C PRO A 41 -4.73 16.97 21.52
N LEU A 42 -3.90 16.83 20.47
CA LEU A 42 -3.63 15.54 19.83
C LEU A 42 -2.77 14.60 20.69
N ALA A 43 -1.87 15.14 21.51
CA ALA A 43 -0.94 14.37 22.32
C ALA A 43 -1.61 13.30 23.23
N PRO A 44 -2.67 13.62 24.02
CA PRO A 44 -3.36 12.61 24.83
C PRO A 44 -4.08 11.55 23.99
N LEU A 45 -4.64 11.92 22.84
CA LEU A 45 -5.30 10.98 21.92
C LEU A 45 -4.30 9.98 21.33
N LEU A 46 -3.12 10.46 20.93
CA LEU A 46 -2.02 9.62 20.46
C LEU A 46 -1.49 8.69 21.55
N ALA A 47 -1.35 9.19 22.79
CA ALA A 47 -0.94 8.37 23.92
C ALA A 47 -1.93 7.23 24.17
N GLN A 48 -3.24 7.51 24.08
CA GLN A 48 -4.29 6.52 24.27
C GLN A 48 -4.34 5.48 23.14
N ALA A 49 -4.18 5.91 21.88
CA ALA A 49 -4.09 5.02 20.73
C ALA A 49 -2.87 4.09 20.77
N ASN A 50 -1.74 4.59 21.28
CA ASN A 50 -0.52 3.79 21.45
C ASN A 50 -0.62 2.82 22.64
N ALA A 51 -1.42 3.14 23.67
CA ALA A 51 -1.66 2.25 24.80
C ALA A 51 -2.61 1.09 24.45
N SER A 52 -3.45 1.23 23.43
CA SER A 52 -4.26 0.13 22.89
C SER A 52 -3.39 -0.83 22.05
N SER A 53 -2.92 -1.91 22.68
CA SER A 53 -2.10 -2.98 22.09
C SER A 53 -2.67 -3.62 20.80
N SER A 54 -3.96 -3.46 20.55
CA SER A 54 -4.66 -4.03 19.40
C SER A 54 -4.12 -3.53 18.05
N ALA A 55 -3.57 -2.32 17.96
CA ALA A 55 -2.99 -1.79 16.72
C ALA A 55 -1.69 -2.52 16.32
N ALA A 56 -0.86 -2.90 17.30
CA ALA A 56 0.37 -3.62 17.05
C ALA A 56 0.11 -5.10 16.73
N GLU A 57 -0.89 -5.71 17.37
CA GLU A 57 -1.19 -7.14 17.19
C GLU A 57 -1.79 -7.45 15.80
N ILE A 58 -2.60 -6.54 15.25
CA ILE A 58 -3.20 -6.68 13.91
C ILE A 58 -2.14 -6.48 12.80
N ALA A 59 -1.18 -5.57 12.99
CA ALA A 59 -0.15 -5.27 12.00
C ALA A 59 0.92 -6.39 11.84
N ASN A 60 1.09 -7.25 12.84
CA ASN A 60 2.22 -8.19 12.90
C ASN A 60 1.91 -9.62 12.42
N THR A 61 0.66 -9.94 12.07
CA THR A 61 0.23 -11.33 11.76
C THR A 61 0.94 -12.00 10.58
N ASN A 62 1.67 -11.25 9.74
CA ASN A 62 2.32 -11.78 8.54
C ASN A 62 3.79 -11.38 8.34
N ILE A 63 4.43 -10.74 9.33
CA ILE A 63 5.82 -10.28 9.18
C ILE A 63 6.80 -11.45 9.18
N ASP A 64 6.59 -12.46 10.03
CA ASP A 64 7.53 -13.58 10.16
C ASP A 64 7.62 -14.45 8.91
N ALA A 65 6.47 -14.75 8.29
CA ALA A 65 6.43 -15.51 7.04
C ALA A 65 7.11 -14.76 5.89
N ARG A 66 6.89 -13.43 5.81
CA ARG A 66 7.56 -12.58 4.82
C ARG A 66 9.06 -12.53 5.05
N LEU A 67 9.48 -12.39 6.30
CA LEU A 67 10.89 -12.35 6.69
C LEU A 67 11.61 -13.67 6.39
N ALA A 68 10.98 -14.81 6.67
CA ALA A 68 11.50 -16.14 6.33
C ALA A 68 11.70 -16.30 4.81
N ASN A 69 10.69 -15.92 4.01
CA ASN A 69 10.78 -15.94 2.55
C ASN A 69 11.91 -15.04 2.02
N LEU A 70 12.07 -13.85 2.59
CA LEU A 70 13.13 -12.92 2.19
C LEU A 70 14.52 -13.48 2.48
N ARG A 71 14.70 -14.09 3.66
CA ARG A 71 15.96 -14.76 4.04
C ARG A 71 16.26 -15.95 3.13
N ALA A 72 15.27 -16.77 2.80
CA ALA A 72 15.43 -17.88 1.87
C ALA A 72 15.84 -17.40 0.47
N ARG A 73 15.22 -16.32 -0.03
CA ARG A 73 15.58 -15.73 -1.33
C ARG A 73 17.01 -15.17 -1.31
N ALA A 74 17.40 -14.48 -0.24
CA ALA A 74 18.75 -13.95 -0.09
C ALA A 74 19.80 -15.08 -0.05
N ALA A 75 19.51 -16.19 0.63
CA ALA A 75 20.40 -17.36 0.64
C ALA A 75 20.64 -17.92 -0.76
N ARG A 76 19.60 -17.99 -1.60
CA ARG A 76 19.71 -18.44 -3.00
C ARG A 76 20.57 -17.48 -3.85
N LEU A 77 20.44 -16.18 -3.63
CA LEU A 77 21.20 -15.15 -4.36
C LEU A 77 22.68 -15.08 -3.97
N ARG A 78 23.06 -15.56 -2.79
CA ARG A 78 24.47 -15.58 -2.33
C ARG A 78 25.32 -16.66 -2.99
N GLY A 79 24.73 -17.55 -3.78
CA GLY A 79 25.46 -18.57 -4.52
C GLY A 79 26.40 -17.98 -5.59
N PRO A 80 27.42 -18.74 -6.03
CA PRO A 80 28.33 -18.30 -7.08
C PRO A 80 27.56 -18.05 -8.40
N VAL A 81 27.75 -16.87 -8.99
CA VAL A 81 27.09 -16.46 -10.25
C VAL A 81 27.46 -17.39 -11.42
N ILE A 82 28.66 -17.96 -11.38
CA ILE A 82 29.16 -18.90 -12.39
C ILE A 82 29.17 -20.31 -11.79
N PRO A 83 28.41 -21.27 -12.35
CA PRO A 83 28.46 -22.67 -11.92
C PRO A 83 29.89 -23.22 -11.95
N ALA A 84 30.25 -24.06 -10.97
CA ALA A 84 31.62 -24.55 -10.79
C ALA A 84 32.21 -25.20 -12.05
N ALA A 85 31.39 -25.96 -12.80
CA ALA A 85 31.80 -26.59 -14.06
C ALA A 85 32.17 -25.56 -15.15
N ILE A 86 31.38 -24.49 -15.27
CA ILE A 86 31.64 -23.40 -16.23
C ILE A 86 32.88 -22.62 -15.82
N ARG A 87 33.03 -22.32 -14.53
CA ARG A 87 34.23 -21.68 -13.98
C ARG A 87 35.49 -22.50 -14.27
N ALA A 88 35.43 -23.83 -14.09
CA ALA A 88 36.54 -24.72 -14.41
C ALA A 88 36.89 -24.72 -15.91
N ARG A 89 35.89 -24.62 -16.79
CA ARG A 89 36.12 -24.48 -18.24
C ARG A 89 36.80 -23.16 -18.58
N MET A 90 36.33 -22.05 -18.00
CA MET A 90 36.93 -20.73 -18.21
C MET A 90 38.40 -20.70 -17.76
N LEU A 91 38.71 -21.25 -16.58
CA LEU A 91 40.08 -21.32 -16.07
C LEU A 91 41.01 -22.17 -16.94
N ARG A 92 40.49 -23.17 -17.65
CA ARG A 92 41.28 -23.98 -18.60
C ARG A 92 41.57 -23.23 -19.91
N GLY A 93 40.67 -22.35 -20.37
CA GLY A 93 40.82 -21.61 -21.63
C GLY A 93 41.64 -20.32 -21.55
N VAL A 94 42.02 -19.89 -20.34
CA VAL A 94 42.88 -18.71 -20.09
C VAL A 94 44.36 -19.10 -19.94
N ARG A 95 44.67 -20.40 -19.91
CA ARG A 95 46.03 -20.93 -19.88
C ARG A 95 46.57 -21.07 -21.30
#